data_AF-A0A8X6X4H7-F1
#
_entry.id   AF-A0A8X6X4H7-F1
#
_cell.length_a   1.000
_cell.length_b   1.000
_cell.length_c   1.000
_cell.angle_alpha   90.00
_cell.angle_beta   90.00
_cell.angle_gamma   90.00
#
_symmetry.space_group_name_H-M   'P 1'
#
loop_
_entity.id
_entity.type
_entity.pdbx_description
1 polymer ?
#
loop_
_entity_poly.entity_id
_entity_poly.type
_entity_poly.pdbx_seq_one_letter_code
_entity_poly.pdbx_strand_id
1 'polypeptide(L)' 'MRSRFRKEYLGQLIQSHGHKDCELNVGDIVLVGCKNLKRVNWPIARVQELSTGRDGRVRVVKVKTRNAY' A
#
# COMPACT_ATOMS: atom_id res chain seq x y z
N MET A 1 30.89 1.35 -24.17
CA MET A 1 30.45 0.36 -23.14
C MET A 1 29.20 0.74 -22.32
N ARG A 2 28.55 1.90 -22.52
CA ARG A 2 27.39 2.34 -21.71
C ARG A 2 26.03 2.28 -22.41
N SER A 3 25.97 1.93 -23.70
CA SER A 3 24.69 1.87 -24.43
C SER A 3 23.95 0.56 -24.18
N ARG A 4 24.66 -0.57 -24.10
CA ARG A 4 24.11 -1.89 -23.78
C ARG A 4 23.48 -1.93 -22.38
N PHE A 5 24.18 -1.42 -21.36
CA PHE A 5 23.63 -1.30 -19.99
C PHE A 5 22.37 -0.43 -19.92
N ARG A 6 22.34 0.72 -20.62
CA ARG A 6 21.15 1.58 -20.66
C ARG A 6 19.97 0.96 -21.42
N LYS A 7 20.23 0.26 -22.54
CA LYS A 7 19.18 -0.36 -23.35
C LYS A 7 18.62 -1.64 -22.74
N GLU A 8 19.49 -2.53 -22.27
CA GLU A 8 19.08 -3.85 -21.77
C GLU A 8 18.61 -3.76 -20.32
N TYR A 9 19.39 -3.17 -19.41
CA TYR A 9 19.04 -3.16 -17.98
C TYR A 9 18.10 -2.02 -17.61
N LEU A 10 18.38 -0.78 -18.02
CA LEU A 10 17.56 0.38 -17.63
C LEU A 10 16.20 0.42 -18.36
N GLY A 11 16.16 -0.06 -19.62
CA GLY A 11 14.92 -0.21 -20.39
C GLY A 11 14.02 -1.36 -19.92
N GLN A 12 14.59 -2.41 -19.31
CA GLN A 12 13.82 -3.45 -18.60
C GLN A 12 13.33 -2.97 -17.22
N LEU A 13 14.04 -2.00 -16.63
CA LEU A 13 13.59 -1.26 -15.45
C LEU A 13 12.59 -0.14 -15.80
N ILE A 14 11.80 -0.29 -16.87
CA ILE A 14 10.53 0.41 -16.95
C ILE A 14 9.72 -0.12 -15.77
N GLN A 15 9.63 0.69 -14.72
CA GLN A 15 8.85 0.42 -13.54
C GLN A 15 7.37 0.34 -13.92
N SER A 16 6.94 -0.80 -14.44
CA SER A 16 5.54 -1.20 -14.35
C SER A 16 5.29 -1.68 -12.92
N HIS A 17 5.36 -0.73 -11.99
CA HIS A 17 4.51 -0.82 -10.82
C HIS A 17 3.16 -0.32 -11.29
N GLY A 18 2.50 -1.09 -12.17
CA GLY A 18 1.07 -0.98 -12.31
C GLY A 18 0.53 -1.03 -10.89
N HIS A 19 -0.12 0.05 -10.45
CA HIS A 19 -0.75 0.09 -9.15
C HIS A 19 -1.72 -1.09 -9.18
N LYS A 20 -1.33 -2.22 -8.58
CA LYS A 20 -2.23 -3.34 -8.44
C LYS A 20 -3.33 -2.77 -7.58
N ASP A 21 -4.54 -2.66 -8.13
CA ASP A 21 -5.71 -2.36 -7.34
C ASP A 21 -5.77 -3.47 -6.28
N CYS A 22 -5.25 -3.15 -5.09
CA CYS A 22 -5.28 -4.06 -3.97
C CYS A 22 -6.68 -3.93 -3.40
N GLU A 23 -7.53 -4.89 -3.73
CA GLU A 23 -8.85 -4.99 -3.13
C GLU A 23 -8.67 -5.32 -1.65
N LEU A 24 -9.05 -4.38 -0.79
CA LEU A 24 -9.04 -4.54 0.66
C LEU A 24 -10.34 -5.20 1.10
N ASN A 25 -10.23 -6.18 1.99
CA ASN A 25 -11.34 -6.89 2.58
C ASN A 25 -11.42 -6.66 4.09
N VAL A 26 -12.63 -6.84 4.63
CA VAL A 26 -12.81 -6.87 6.08
C VAL A 26 -12.04 -8.05 6.66
N GLY A 27 -11.22 -7.77 7.67
CA GLY A 27 -10.38 -8.75 8.33
C GLY A 27 -8.91 -8.74 7.89
N ASP A 28 -8.56 -8.04 6.81
CA ASP A 28 -7.18 -7.90 6.35
C ASP A 28 -6.30 -7.21 7.40
N ILE A 29 -5.02 -7.60 7.43
CA ILE A 29 -4.01 -7.00 8.30
C ILE A 29 -3.21 -5.99 7.48
N VAL A 30 -3.14 -4.75 7.97
CA VAL A 30 -2.49 -3.64 7.30
C VAL A 30 -1.50 -2.93 8.22
N LEU A 31 -0.49 -2.29 7.63
CA LEU A 31 0.39 -1.35 8.32
C LEU A 31 -0.16 0.07 8.17
N VAL A 32 -0.32 0.77 9.27
CA VAL A 32 -0.80 2.16 9.27
C VAL A 32 0.39 3.11 9.24
N GLY A 33 0.48 3.92 8.20
CA GLY A 33 1.56 4.88 8.04
C GLY A 33 1.53 5.97 9.11
N CYS A 34 2.54 6.00 9.99
CA CYS A 34 2.72 7.06 10.98
C CYS A 34 3.97 7.88 10.66
N LYS A 35 3.83 9.20 10.50
CA LYS A 35 4.94 10.11 10.17
C LYS A 35 6.03 10.17 11.25
N ASN A 36 5.64 10.01 12.51
CA ASN A 36 6.54 10.14 13.66
C ASN A 36 7.28 8.83 13.97
N LEU A 37 7.02 7.76 13.22
CA LEU A 37 7.61 6.44 13.44
C LEU A 37 8.40 6.01 12.20
N LYS A 38 9.53 5.34 12.43
CA LYS A 38 10.22 4.60 11.36
C LYS A 38 9.26 3.56 10.80
N ARG A 39 9.35 3.26 9.50
CA ARG A 39 8.44 2.32 8.80
C ARG A 39 8.36 0.94 9.45
N VAL A 40 9.49 0.44 9.96
CA VAL A 40 9.59 -0.81 10.74
C VAL A 40 8.70 -0.81 11.99
N ASN A 41 8.43 0.37 12.54
CA ASN A 41 7.62 0.55 13.75
C ASN A 41 6.20 1.04 13.42
N TRP A 42 5.77 0.99 12.15
CA TRP A 42 4.39 1.34 11.82
C TRP A 42 3.42 0.39 12.50
N PRO A 43 2.34 0.90 13.13
CA PRO A 43 1.39 0.07 13.82
C PRO A 43 0.69 -0.89 12.87
N ILE A 44 0.52 -2.13 13.35
CA ILE A 44 -0.26 -3.16 12.67
C ILE A 44 -1.73 -3.00 13.11
N ALA A 45 -2.64 -3.00 12.14
CA ALA A 45 -4.06 -2.90 12.37
C ALA A 45 -4.85 -3.91 11.54
N ARG A 46 -6.05 -4.25 11.99
CA ARG A 46 -7.00 -5.10 11.27
C ARG A 46 -8.14 -4.25 10.70
N VAL A 47 -8.49 -4.47 9.44
CA VAL A 47 -9.63 -3.82 8.80
C VAL A 47 -10.94 -4.31 9.43
N GLN A 48 -11.79 -3.39 9.88
CA GLN A 48 -13.13 -3.69 10.39
C GLN A 48 -14.24 -3.35 9.41
N GLU A 49 -14.16 -2.20 8.75
CA GLU A 49 -15.21 -1.71 7.86
C GLU A 49 -14.59 -1.02 6.65
N LEU A 50 -15.22 -1.21 5.48
CA LEU A 50 -14.86 -0.56 4.22
C LEU A 50 -15.88 0.54 3.92
N SER A 51 -15.43 1.70 3.48
CA SER A 51 -16.30 2.77 2.98
C SER A 51 -16.02 3.04 1.50
N THR A 52 -17.00 2.71 0.68
CA THR A 52 -16.98 2.91 -0.78
C THR A 52 -17.49 4.29 -1.17
N GLY A 53 -16.90 4.89 -2.19
CA GLY A 53 -17.45 6.09 -2.81
C GLY A 53 -18.58 5.79 -3.80
N ARG A 54 -19.06 6.83 -4.47
CA ARG A 54 -20.18 6.75 -5.45
C ARG A 54 -19.89 5.84 -6.65
N ASP A 55 -18.61 5.69 -7.01
CA ASP A 55 -18.13 4.82 -8.09
C ASP A 55 -17.87 3.37 -7.64
N GLY A 56 -18.26 3.00 -6.40
CA GLY A 56 -18.06 1.67 -5.84
C GLY A 56 -16.65 1.39 -5.33
N ARG A 57 -15.68 2.32 -5.50
CA ARG A 57 -14.30 2.11 -5.06
C ARG A 57 -14.12 2.41 -3.59
N VAL A 58 -13.43 1.53 -2.86
CA VAL A 58 -13.03 1.73 -1.46
C VAL A 58 -12.03 2.88 -1.38
N ARG A 59 -12.32 3.90 -0.57
CA ARG A 59 -11.42 5.05 -0.34
C ARG A 59 -11.02 5.23 1.12
N VAL A 60 -11.87 4.76 2.03
CA VAL A 60 -11.67 4.90 3.47
C VAL A 60 -11.90 3.55 4.11
N VAL A 61 -11.08 3.23 5.10
CA VAL A 61 -11.12 1.98 5.82
C VAL A 61 -11.07 2.28 7.31
N LYS A 62 -11.98 1.69 8.08
CA LYS A 62 -11.93 1.73 9.54
C LYS A 62 -11.10 0.55 10.01
N VAL A 63 -10.08 0.83 10.80
CA VAL A 63 -9.13 -0.17 11.27
C VAL A 63 -9.08 -0.20 12.79
N LYS A 64 -8.79 -1.38 13.35
CA LYS A 64 -8.57 -1.57 14.77
C LYS A 64 -7.10 -1.91 15.02
N THR A 65 -6.41 -1.05 15.74
CA THR A 65 -5.02 -1.23 16.17
C THR A 65 -5.00 -1.88 17.56
N ARG A 66 -3.94 -2.62 17.90
CA ARG A 66 -3.79 -3.23 19.24
C ARG A 66 -3.68 -2.19 20.36
N ASN A 67 -3.01 -1.07 20.08
CA ASN A 67 -2.83 0.04 21.01
C ASN A 67 -3.66 1.22 20.50
N ALA A 68 -4.87 1.39 21.03
CA ALA A 68 -5.62 2.63 20.87
C ALA A 68 -5.09 3.63 21.90
N TYR A 69 -4.30 4.60 21.45
CA TYR A 69 -3.99 5.83 22.20
C TYR A 69 -4.57 7.01 21.42
#